data_AF-A0A7D5C600-F1
#
_entry.id   AF-A0A7D5C600-F1
#
_cell.length_a   1.000
_cell.length_b   1.000
_cell.length_c   1.000
_cell.angle_alpha   90.00
_cell.angle_beta   90.00
_cell.angle_gamma   90.00
#
_symmetry.space_group_name_H-M   'P 1'
#
loop_
_entity.id
_entity.type
_entity.pdbx_description
1 polymer ?
#
loop_
_entity_poly.entity_id
_entity_poly.type
_entity_poly.pdbx_seq_one_letter_code
_entity_poly.pdbx_strand_id
1 'polypeptide(L)'
;MSEAVSLRRVEDPNASPLRTESVDRSALSQGDHVLVLPGGRVGVDGRIANATLSAADLAGVAAPTHGDAVLEDADGDRRPARIGGRTRADETLRNAPVVVRVGRSALVPWLQSLVPADRLPRSAVLALVLVLALVGAGISGFDPDDSDATTDASLVGATPGEYTPPSTPTPPLPVTATPPVDGSGTPETTRASEGSIDVSVADPAAVRQRDGRPTTVSAALTGNVTADGRADSVVVVVQSWVPGHGWAEVTSTSRSTGDTVSLGDLFGEVVLAANGRAAGFDNPNDGTTAAFRGRVSVTAVMFDGGQEIGRLSATDGYTLRVTNLAAPSGDLVLGDGAAAGSLFGTDGLRSGDGTADGGPGAIEPGSSGTNTVPIRNRGSGSGTLSLSSVSILSFENGRTGPESAVDATGGDPGRGAGELQNALELRLSIERADGSRVWVFGDGTAFRPIGALADGPLSLGRLASDERVELVVEYRLPGSTGNEVQTDSITVDVWFTLSGADD
;
A
#
# COMPACT_ATOMS: atom_id res chain seq x y z
N MET A 1 -33.61 2.11 -29.62
CA MET A 1 -32.67 0.99 -29.46
C MET A 1 -31.55 1.49 -28.58
N SER A 2 -31.47 1.01 -27.34
CA SER A 2 -30.40 1.36 -26.40
C SER A 2 -29.14 0.62 -26.83
N GLU A 3 -28.09 1.34 -27.21
CA GLU A 3 -26.78 0.75 -27.50
C GLU A 3 -26.25 0.16 -26.18
N ALA A 4 -26.10 -1.15 -26.10
CA ALA A 4 -25.60 -1.80 -24.89
C ALA A 4 -24.13 -1.40 -24.70
N VAL A 5 -23.88 -0.47 -23.78
CA VAL A 5 -22.53 -0.05 -23.40
C VAL A 5 -21.89 -1.20 -22.61
N SER A 6 -21.07 -1.99 -23.31
CA SER A 6 -20.28 -3.05 -22.70
C SER A 6 -19.18 -2.44 -21.83
N LEU A 7 -19.24 -2.64 -20.50
CA LEU A 7 -18.26 -2.09 -19.57
C LEU A 7 -17.19 -3.14 -19.25
N ARG A 8 -15.95 -2.70 -18.99
CA ARG A 8 -14.86 -3.59 -18.57
C ARG A 8 -14.65 -3.48 -17.07
N ARG A 9 -15.13 -4.46 -16.29
CA ARG A 9 -14.83 -4.53 -14.85
C ARG A 9 -13.37 -4.97 -14.68
N VAL A 10 -12.68 -4.34 -13.76
CA VAL A 10 -11.30 -4.64 -13.36
C VAL A 10 -11.33 -5.48 -12.08
N GLU A 11 -10.70 -6.65 -12.10
CA GLU A 11 -10.68 -7.56 -10.94
C GLU A 11 -9.81 -7.02 -9.81
N ASP A 12 -8.61 -6.54 -10.13
CA ASP A 12 -7.69 -5.86 -9.22
C ASP A 12 -7.16 -4.57 -9.88
N PRO A 13 -7.52 -3.38 -9.37
CA PRO A 13 -7.10 -2.11 -9.96
C PRO A 13 -5.59 -1.82 -9.82
N ASN A 14 -4.84 -2.64 -9.07
CA ASN A 14 -3.40 -2.51 -8.88
C ASN A 14 -2.58 -3.62 -9.57
N ALA A 15 -3.23 -4.60 -10.20
CA ALA A 15 -2.52 -5.65 -10.92
C ALA A 15 -1.88 -5.11 -12.22
N SER A 16 -0.67 -5.58 -12.52
CA SER A 16 -0.01 -5.33 -13.81
C SER A 16 0.36 -6.69 -14.44
N PRO A 17 -0.27 -7.09 -15.58
CA PRO A 17 -1.28 -6.36 -16.35
C PRO A 17 -2.66 -6.37 -15.69
N LEU A 18 -3.51 -5.38 -16.03
CA LEU A 18 -4.90 -5.36 -15.57
C LEU A 18 -5.70 -6.50 -16.20
N ARG A 19 -6.38 -7.30 -15.35
CA ARG A 19 -7.38 -8.26 -15.80
C ARG A 19 -8.73 -7.59 -15.90
N THR A 20 -9.37 -7.72 -17.08
CA THR A 20 -10.69 -7.14 -17.32
C THR A 20 -11.69 -8.16 -17.82
N GLU A 21 -12.91 -8.10 -17.29
CA GLU A 21 -14.07 -8.86 -17.79
C GLU A 21 -15.11 -7.90 -18.38
N SER A 22 -15.80 -8.33 -19.43
CA SER A 22 -16.87 -7.54 -20.03
C SER A 22 -18.17 -7.81 -19.28
N VAL A 23 -18.79 -6.77 -18.73
CA VAL A 23 -20.01 -6.87 -17.92
C VAL A 23 -21.06 -5.87 -18.36
N ASP A 24 -22.33 -6.26 -18.20
CA ASP A 24 -23.45 -5.33 -18.32
C ASP A 24 -23.48 -4.34 -17.16
N ARG A 25 -23.94 -3.11 -17.42
CA ARG A 25 -24.05 -2.05 -16.41
C ARG A 25 -24.87 -2.49 -15.19
N SER A 26 -25.88 -3.33 -15.37
CA SER A 26 -26.72 -3.85 -14.27
C SER A 26 -26.02 -4.86 -13.38
N ALA A 27 -24.89 -5.42 -13.81
CA ALA A 27 -24.09 -6.35 -13.01
C ALA A 27 -23.08 -5.64 -12.09
N LEU A 28 -22.90 -4.32 -12.26
CA LEU A 28 -21.99 -3.54 -11.44
C LEU A 28 -22.57 -3.24 -10.06
N SER A 29 -21.77 -3.49 -9.04
CA SER A 29 -22.06 -3.23 -7.64
C SER A 29 -21.20 -2.07 -7.10
N GLN A 30 -21.61 -1.52 -5.97
CA GLN A 30 -20.85 -0.47 -5.30
C GLN A 30 -19.44 -0.98 -4.96
N GLY A 31 -18.42 -0.20 -5.33
CA GLY A 31 -17.04 -0.52 -5.04
C GLY A 31 -16.31 -1.24 -6.17
N ASP A 32 -17.02 -1.72 -7.19
CA ASP A 32 -16.42 -2.26 -8.40
C ASP A 32 -15.56 -1.22 -9.11
N HIS A 33 -14.59 -1.69 -9.88
CA HIS A 33 -13.71 -0.86 -10.68
C HIS A 33 -14.00 -1.08 -12.16
N VAL A 34 -14.16 0.00 -12.92
CA VAL A 34 -14.46 -0.05 -14.36
C VAL A 34 -13.36 0.68 -15.12
N LEU A 35 -12.75 0.01 -16.08
CA LEU A 35 -11.79 0.62 -17.00
C LEU A 35 -12.55 1.39 -18.08
N VAL A 36 -12.29 2.69 -18.17
CA VAL A 36 -12.79 3.56 -19.23
C VAL A 36 -11.62 3.91 -20.15
N LEU A 37 -11.75 3.57 -21.42
CA LEU A 37 -10.75 3.86 -22.45
C LEU A 37 -10.97 5.25 -23.07
N PRO A 38 -9.93 5.88 -23.66
CA PRO A 38 -10.11 7.13 -24.41
C PRO A 38 -11.20 7.00 -25.49
N GLY A 39 -12.07 8.00 -25.57
CA GLY A 39 -13.28 8.01 -26.39
C GLY A 39 -14.49 7.34 -25.74
N GLY A 40 -14.30 6.56 -24.67
CA GLY A 40 -15.37 5.88 -23.96
C GLY A 40 -16.21 6.80 -23.07
N ARG A 41 -17.49 6.49 -22.93
CA ARG A 41 -18.39 7.12 -21.95
C ARG A 41 -18.25 6.44 -20.59
N VAL A 42 -18.26 7.23 -19.52
CA VAL A 42 -18.36 6.75 -18.16
C VAL A 42 -19.76 6.19 -17.96
N GLY A 43 -19.87 4.86 -17.84
CA GLY A 43 -21.16 4.20 -17.70
C GLY A 43 -21.80 4.34 -16.32
N VAL A 44 -21.13 4.90 -15.31
CA VAL A 44 -21.58 4.89 -13.91
C VAL A 44 -21.05 6.09 -13.14
N ASP A 45 -21.85 6.63 -12.21
CA ASP A 45 -21.35 7.62 -11.25
C ASP A 45 -20.30 6.99 -10.33
N GLY A 46 -19.22 7.71 -10.08
CA GLY A 46 -18.11 7.13 -9.33
C GLY A 46 -17.01 8.10 -8.96
N ARG A 47 -15.85 7.53 -8.65
CA ARG A 47 -14.62 8.27 -8.44
C ARG A 47 -13.48 7.63 -9.20
N ILE A 48 -12.58 8.44 -9.73
CA ILE A 48 -11.37 7.95 -10.38
C ILE A 48 -10.48 7.29 -9.32
N ALA A 49 -10.22 6.01 -9.48
CA ALA A 49 -9.34 5.23 -8.62
C ALA A 49 -7.90 5.27 -9.12
N ASN A 50 -7.71 5.26 -10.44
CA ASN A 50 -6.39 5.35 -11.08
C ASN A 50 -6.50 6.14 -12.40
N ALA A 51 -5.52 7.01 -12.67
CA ALA A 51 -5.46 7.87 -13.86
C ALA A 51 -4.13 7.75 -14.63
N THR A 52 -3.24 6.85 -14.21
CA THR A 52 -1.90 6.66 -14.76
C THR A 52 -1.68 5.17 -15.01
N LEU A 53 -2.32 4.67 -16.07
CA LEU A 53 -2.10 3.32 -16.57
C LEU A 53 -0.98 3.36 -17.60
N SER A 54 0.04 2.53 -17.41
CA SER A 54 1.14 2.35 -18.34
C SER A 54 0.72 1.49 -19.53
N ALA A 55 1.55 1.46 -20.58
CA ALA A 55 1.34 0.55 -21.72
C ALA A 55 1.41 -0.94 -21.29
N ALA A 56 2.19 -1.24 -20.25
CA ALA A 56 2.29 -2.60 -19.68
C ALA A 56 0.98 -3.02 -19.00
N ASP A 57 0.24 -2.07 -18.42
CA ASP A 57 -1.04 -2.33 -17.74
C ASP A 57 -2.17 -2.66 -18.74
N LEU A 58 -2.01 -2.29 -20.02
CA LEU A 58 -3.03 -2.35 -21.06
C LEU A 58 -2.58 -3.23 -22.22
N ALA A 59 -2.38 -4.53 -21.96
CA ALA A 59 -2.02 -5.50 -22.99
C ALA A 59 -2.94 -5.38 -24.24
N GLY A 60 -2.37 -4.95 -25.37
CA GLY A 60 -3.08 -4.85 -26.66
C GLY A 60 -3.82 -3.53 -26.93
N VAL A 61 -3.67 -2.49 -26.11
CA VAL A 61 -4.22 -1.15 -26.38
C VAL A 61 -3.07 -0.19 -26.69
N ALA A 62 -3.22 0.64 -27.73
CA ALA A 62 -2.19 1.63 -28.10
C ALA A 62 -1.82 2.51 -26.90
N ALA A 63 -0.51 2.66 -26.65
CA ALA A 63 0.02 3.39 -25.49
C ALA A 63 -0.52 4.82 -25.45
N PRO A 64 -1.06 5.29 -24.31
CA PRO A 64 -1.52 6.67 -24.19
C PRO A 64 -0.34 7.64 -24.28
N THR A 65 -0.48 8.70 -25.08
CA THR A 65 0.41 9.86 -25.01
C THR A 65 0.31 10.48 -23.63
N HIS A 66 1.45 10.60 -22.93
CA HIS A 66 1.54 11.18 -21.59
C HIS A 66 0.82 12.54 -21.51
N GLY A 67 -0.30 12.56 -20.78
CA GLY A 67 -1.07 13.76 -20.50
C GLY A 67 -2.16 13.44 -19.48
N ASP A 68 -2.46 14.39 -18.60
CA ASP A 68 -3.53 14.24 -17.60
C ASP A 68 -4.84 13.84 -18.27
N ALA A 69 -5.48 12.76 -17.81
CA ALA A 69 -6.78 12.35 -18.32
C ALA A 69 -7.81 13.51 -18.24
N VAL A 70 -8.66 13.67 -19.25
CA VAL A 70 -9.67 14.73 -19.35
C VAL A 70 -11.06 14.11 -19.53
N LEU A 71 -11.99 14.54 -18.66
CA LEU A 71 -13.42 14.25 -18.76
C LEU A 71 -14.11 15.42 -19.44
N GLU A 72 -15.00 15.11 -20.38
CA GLU A 72 -15.87 16.07 -21.04
C GLU A 72 -17.33 15.69 -20.75
N ASP A 73 -18.13 16.62 -20.24
CA ASP A 73 -19.55 16.36 -20.00
C ASP A 73 -20.40 16.52 -21.27
N ALA A 74 -21.73 16.38 -21.12
CA ALA A 74 -22.66 16.46 -22.24
C ALA A 74 -22.74 17.87 -22.88
N ASP A 75 -22.36 18.91 -22.13
CA ASP A 75 -22.34 20.30 -22.60
C ASP A 75 -21.02 20.65 -23.29
N GLY A 76 -20.05 19.73 -23.28
CA GLY A 76 -18.72 19.92 -23.87
C GLY A 76 -17.71 20.53 -22.90
N ASP A 77 -18.07 20.73 -21.64
CA ASP A 77 -17.18 21.29 -20.64
C ASP A 77 -16.13 20.27 -20.21
N ARG A 78 -14.87 20.68 -20.25
CA ARG A 78 -13.71 19.82 -20.00
C ARG A 78 -13.12 20.06 -18.63
N ARG A 79 -12.81 18.98 -17.93
CA ARG A 79 -12.09 19.03 -16.66
C ARG A 79 -11.04 17.92 -16.54
N PRO A 80 -9.94 18.16 -15.81
CA PRO A 80 -8.96 17.13 -15.54
C PRO A 80 -9.56 16.04 -14.64
N ALA A 81 -9.28 14.79 -15.02
CA ALA A 81 -9.62 13.58 -14.31
C ALA A 81 -8.52 13.29 -13.28
N ARG A 82 -8.71 13.74 -12.04
CA ARG A 82 -7.78 13.54 -10.93
C ARG A 82 -8.17 12.33 -10.10
N ILE A 83 -7.20 11.59 -9.56
CA ILE A 83 -7.44 10.53 -8.58
C ILE A 83 -8.30 11.05 -7.43
N GLY A 84 -9.34 10.32 -7.07
CA GLY A 84 -10.36 10.69 -6.07
C GLY A 84 -11.44 11.66 -6.57
N GLY A 85 -11.26 12.25 -7.76
CA GLY A 85 -12.23 13.11 -8.41
C GLY A 85 -13.50 12.36 -8.79
N ARG A 86 -14.66 13.02 -8.66
CA ARG A 86 -15.96 12.43 -9.03
C ARG A 86 -16.04 12.26 -10.54
N THR A 87 -16.78 11.25 -10.98
CA THR A 87 -17.25 11.08 -12.36
C THR A 87 -18.77 11.04 -12.38
N ARG A 88 -19.36 11.51 -13.47
CA ARG A 88 -20.79 11.36 -13.72
C ARG A 88 -21.01 10.33 -14.82
N ALA A 89 -22.12 9.61 -14.73
CA ALA A 89 -22.62 8.86 -15.85
C ALA A 89 -22.73 9.80 -17.08
N ASP A 90 -22.33 9.29 -18.25
CA ASP A 90 -22.34 9.96 -19.55
C ASP A 90 -21.22 10.97 -19.83
N GLU A 91 -20.32 11.25 -18.89
CA GLU A 91 -19.06 11.97 -19.20
C GLU A 91 -18.19 11.14 -20.16
N THR A 92 -17.53 11.79 -21.13
CA THR A 92 -16.66 11.14 -22.12
C THR A 92 -15.19 11.36 -21.74
N LEU A 93 -14.40 10.29 -21.71
CA LEU A 93 -12.97 10.35 -21.48
C LEU A 93 -12.24 10.65 -22.80
N ARG A 94 -11.33 11.63 -22.84
CA ARG A 94 -10.77 12.10 -24.13
C ARG A 94 -9.41 11.52 -24.53
N ASN A 95 -8.46 11.43 -23.61
CA ASN A 95 -7.03 11.35 -23.97
C ASN A 95 -6.22 10.25 -23.27
N ALA A 96 -6.60 9.83 -22.06
CA ALA A 96 -5.92 8.76 -21.33
C ALA A 96 -6.94 7.86 -20.62
N PRO A 97 -6.71 6.54 -20.55
CA PRO A 97 -7.60 5.61 -19.86
C PRO A 97 -7.60 5.85 -18.35
N VAL A 98 -8.75 5.60 -17.71
CA VAL A 98 -8.89 5.73 -16.25
C VAL A 98 -9.67 4.56 -15.68
N VAL A 99 -9.38 4.21 -14.43
CA VAL A 99 -10.19 3.26 -13.65
C VAL A 99 -11.14 4.05 -12.77
N VAL A 100 -12.44 3.79 -12.90
CA VAL A 100 -13.50 4.43 -12.10
C VAL A 100 -14.05 3.43 -11.09
N ARG A 101 -14.01 3.78 -9.81
CA ARG A 101 -14.68 3.05 -8.74
C ARG A 101 -16.15 3.47 -8.67
N VAL A 102 -17.07 2.51 -8.79
CA VAL A 102 -18.52 2.75 -8.76
C VAL A 102 -18.95 3.30 -7.39
N GLY A 103 -19.58 4.47 -7.39
CA GLY A 103 -20.05 5.16 -6.19
C GLY A 103 -21.47 4.74 -5.78
N ARG A 104 -21.89 5.09 -4.56
CA ARG A 104 -23.32 5.00 -4.18
C ARG A 104 -24.10 6.07 -4.95
N SER A 105 -25.08 5.64 -5.74
CA SER A 105 -26.15 6.55 -6.17
C SER A 105 -26.88 7.05 -4.91
N ALA A 106 -27.04 8.37 -4.77
CA ALA A 106 -27.70 8.97 -3.62
C ALA A 106 -29.22 8.69 -3.54
N LEU A 107 -29.76 7.96 -4.52
CA LEU A 107 -31.15 7.54 -4.60
C LEU A 107 -31.25 6.02 -4.66
N VAL A 108 -32.20 5.49 -3.89
CA VAL A 108 -32.54 4.06 -3.86
C VAL A 108 -33.04 3.65 -5.26
N PRO A 109 -32.63 2.51 -5.83
CA PRO A 109 -32.93 2.13 -7.22
C PRO A 109 -34.41 2.18 -7.62
N TRP A 110 -35.34 1.91 -6.68
CA TRP A 110 -36.79 1.97 -6.95
C TRP A 110 -37.35 3.41 -7.05
N LEU A 111 -36.65 4.42 -6.52
CA LEU A 111 -37.03 5.83 -6.66
C LEU A 111 -36.67 6.39 -8.04
N GLN A 112 -35.64 5.84 -8.70
CA GLN A 112 -35.22 6.25 -10.04
C GLN A 112 -36.16 5.76 -11.14
N SER A 113 -36.87 4.65 -10.92
CA SER A 113 -37.86 4.13 -11.88
C SER A 113 -39.22 4.84 -11.81
N LEU A 114 -39.50 5.59 -10.73
CA LEU A 114 -40.80 6.21 -10.50
C LEU A 114 -40.88 7.68 -10.91
N VAL A 115 -39.76 8.41 -11.06
CA VAL A 115 -39.81 9.85 -11.38
C VAL A 115 -38.67 10.29 -12.32
N PRO A 116 -38.98 10.70 -13.56
CA PRO A 116 -38.01 11.38 -14.44
C PRO A 116 -37.57 12.71 -13.80
N ALA A 117 -36.26 12.95 -13.73
CA ALA A 117 -35.65 14.07 -13.01
C ALA A 117 -36.06 15.47 -13.50
N ASP A 118 -36.72 15.57 -14.66
CA ASP A 118 -36.86 16.83 -15.40
C ASP A 118 -38.14 17.61 -15.06
N ARG A 119 -39.01 17.12 -14.15
CA ARG A 119 -40.36 17.72 -13.92
C ARG A 119 -40.91 17.67 -12.50
N LEU A 120 -40.10 17.90 -11.45
CA LEU A 120 -40.65 18.11 -10.11
C LEU A 120 -40.65 19.61 -9.74
N PRO A 121 -41.82 20.25 -9.59
CA PRO A 121 -41.88 21.58 -8.98
C PRO A 121 -41.41 21.46 -7.52
N ARG A 122 -40.65 22.46 -7.04
CA ARG A 122 -40.06 22.49 -5.68
C ARG A 122 -41.06 22.18 -4.56
N SER A 123 -42.35 22.42 -4.77
CA SER A 123 -43.44 22.08 -3.86
C SER A 123 -43.63 20.57 -3.62
N ALA A 124 -43.37 19.72 -4.61
CA ALA A 124 -43.52 18.27 -4.49
C ALA A 124 -42.40 17.63 -3.64
N VAL A 125 -41.18 18.16 -3.74
CA VAL A 125 -40.04 17.74 -2.89
C VAL A 125 -40.30 18.12 -1.44
N LEU A 126 -40.85 19.31 -1.20
CA LEU A 126 -41.21 19.79 0.13
C LEU A 126 -42.35 18.96 0.75
N ALA A 127 -43.34 18.57 -0.03
CA ALA A 127 -44.42 17.68 0.42
C ALA A 127 -43.91 16.28 0.77
N LEU A 128 -42.98 15.72 -0.03
CA LEU A 128 -42.39 14.40 0.24
C LEU A 128 -41.53 14.41 1.53
N VAL A 129 -40.73 15.47 1.73
CA VAL A 129 -39.95 15.67 2.96
C VAL A 129 -40.86 15.85 4.18
N LEU A 130 -42.00 16.54 4.02
CA LEU A 130 -42.98 16.73 5.09
C LEU A 130 -43.70 15.41 5.45
N VAL A 131 -44.04 14.59 4.47
CA VAL A 131 -44.65 13.26 4.70
C VAL A 131 -43.68 12.32 5.40
N LEU A 132 -42.41 12.30 5.00
CA LEU A 132 -41.36 11.51 5.68
C LEU A 132 -41.08 12.00 7.10
N ALA A 133 -41.12 13.32 7.34
CA ALA A 133 -40.97 13.88 8.69
C ALA A 133 -42.17 13.56 9.61
N LEU A 134 -43.39 13.50 9.06
CA LEU A 134 -44.61 13.13 9.80
C LEU A 134 -44.65 11.64 10.15
N VAL A 135 -44.14 10.76 9.28
CA VAL A 135 -44.03 9.32 9.55
C VAL A 135 -42.93 9.03 10.59
N GLY A 136 -41.85 9.81 10.62
CA GLY A 136 -40.80 9.69 11.64
C GLY A 136 -41.20 10.19 13.04
N ALA A 137 -42.26 10.98 13.17
CA ALA A 137 -42.71 11.58 14.43
C ALA A 137 -43.78 10.78 15.18
N GLY A 138 -44.18 9.59 14.69
CA GLY A 138 -45.05 8.67 15.44
C GLY A 138 -46.49 9.14 15.66
N ILE A 139 -47.09 9.85 14.69
CA ILE A 139 -48.53 10.13 14.71
C ILE A 139 -49.26 8.96 14.01
N SER A 140 -49.59 7.91 14.76
CA SER A 140 -50.47 6.83 14.31
C SER A 140 -51.91 7.12 14.74
N GLY A 141 -52.74 7.51 13.79
CA GLY A 141 -54.17 7.67 13.99
C GLY A 141 -54.91 7.61 12.67
N PHE A 142 -55.17 6.39 12.19
CA PHE A 142 -56.31 6.05 11.33
C PHE A 142 -56.51 4.53 11.42
N ASP A 143 -57.59 4.15 12.08
CA ASP A 143 -58.17 2.82 12.14
C ASP A 143 -59.44 2.84 11.29
N PRO A 144 -59.50 2.03 10.22
CA PRO A 144 -60.79 1.60 9.71
C PRO A 144 -60.89 0.07 9.62
N ASP A 145 -62.11 -0.38 9.91
CA ASP A 145 -62.74 -1.68 9.60
C ASP A 145 -62.57 -2.83 10.59
N ASP A 146 -63.45 -2.80 11.59
CA ASP A 146 -64.61 -3.70 11.72
C ASP A 146 -64.73 -4.85 10.68
N SER A 147 -64.57 -6.09 11.16
CA SER A 147 -65.42 -7.20 10.70
C SER A 147 -65.42 -8.34 11.71
N ASP A 148 -66.60 -8.56 12.29
CA ASP A 148 -67.01 -9.76 13.02
C ASP A 148 -66.81 -11.05 12.20
N ALA A 149 -66.26 -12.08 12.84
CA ALA A 149 -66.66 -13.47 12.60
C ALA A 149 -66.35 -14.34 13.82
N THR A 150 -67.41 -14.76 14.49
CA THR A 150 -67.45 -15.83 15.48
C THR A 150 -67.15 -17.18 14.83
N THR A 151 -66.35 -18.03 15.50
CA THR A 151 -66.67 -19.47 15.60
C THR A 151 -65.87 -20.13 16.71
N ASP A 152 -66.65 -20.78 17.57
CA ASP A 152 -66.27 -21.57 18.73
C ASP A 152 -65.95 -23.00 18.28
N ALA A 153 -64.81 -23.55 18.70
CA ALA A 153 -64.53 -24.99 18.64
C ALA A 153 -63.40 -25.35 19.61
N SER A 154 -63.81 -25.72 20.82
CA SER A 154 -63.03 -26.45 21.80
C SER A 154 -62.62 -27.83 21.26
N LEU A 155 -61.31 -28.15 21.29
CA LEU A 155 -60.81 -29.54 21.27
C LEU A 155 -59.47 -29.63 22.00
N VAL A 156 -59.50 -30.45 23.04
CA VAL A 156 -58.39 -30.89 23.90
C VAL A 156 -57.41 -31.75 23.09
N GLY A 157 -56.12 -31.45 23.17
CA GLY A 157 -55.05 -32.28 22.62
C GLY A 157 -53.68 -31.96 23.24
N ALA A 158 -53.05 -32.97 23.82
CA ALA A 158 -51.89 -32.88 24.69
C ALA A 158 -50.62 -32.31 24.02
N THR A 159 -49.89 -31.51 24.81
CA THR A 159 -48.62 -30.83 24.52
C THR A 159 -47.44 -31.81 24.33
N PRO A 160 -46.74 -31.79 23.19
CA PRO A 160 -45.34 -32.22 23.11
C PRO A 160 -44.45 -31.02 23.47
N GLY A 161 -43.52 -31.20 24.41
CA GLY A 161 -42.60 -30.16 24.86
C GLY A 161 -41.88 -29.47 23.71
N GLU A 162 -42.14 -28.18 23.56
CA GLU A 162 -41.53 -27.29 22.58
C GLU A 162 -40.05 -27.11 22.95
N TYR A 163 -39.17 -27.72 22.16
CA TYR A 163 -37.74 -27.46 22.23
C TYR A 163 -37.50 -26.05 21.68
N THR A 164 -37.35 -25.06 22.56
CA THR A 164 -36.86 -23.73 22.17
C THR A 164 -35.38 -23.89 21.79
N PRO A 165 -34.98 -23.77 20.52
CA PRO A 165 -33.57 -23.80 20.17
C PRO A 165 -32.87 -22.64 20.91
N PRO A 166 -31.62 -22.83 21.37
CA PRO A 166 -30.87 -21.74 22.00
C PRO A 166 -30.83 -20.56 21.03
N SER A 167 -31.29 -19.39 21.52
CA SER A 167 -31.23 -18.14 20.78
C SER A 167 -29.81 -17.93 20.29
N THR A 168 -29.62 -17.98 18.96
CA THR A 168 -28.34 -17.64 18.36
C THR A 168 -28.05 -16.19 18.72
N PRO A 169 -26.92 -15.87 19.37
CA PRO A 169 -26.63 -14.51 19.77
C PRO A 169 -26.65 -13.62 18.52
N THR A 170 -27.48 -12.56 18.57
CA THR A 170 -27.53 -11.55 17.52
C THR A 170 -26.13 -10.93 17.41
N PRO A 171 -25.49 -10.97 16.23
CA PRO A 171 -24.19 -10.33 16.07
C PRO A 171 -24.31 -8.83 16.39
N PRO A 172 -23.36 -8.24 17.14
CA PRO A 172 -23.40 -6.84 17.48
C PRO A 172 -23.44 -5.98 16.21
N LEU A 173 -24.17 -4.86 16.29
CA LEU A 173 -24.25 -3.89 15.20
C LEU A 173 -22.84 -3.37 14.86
N PRO A 174 -22.56 -3.06 13.57
CA PRO A 174 -21.28 -2.47 13.18
C PRO A 174 -21.08 -1.14 13.91
N VAL A 175 -20.02 -1.07 14.70
CA VAL A 175 -19.62 0.13 15.43
C VAL A 175 -18.68 0.95 14.54
N THR A 176 -18.94 2.24 14.39
CA THR A 176 -18.02 3.16 13.71
C THR A 176 -17.43 4.12 14.74
N ALA A 177 -16.11 4.15 14.86
CA ALA A 177 -15.42 5.14 15.68
C ALA A 177 -15.31 6.46 14.91
N THR A 178 -15.77 7.56 15.52
CA THR A 178 -15.56 8.90 14.98
C THR A 178 -14.09 9.27 15.17
N PRO A 179 -13.38 9.75 14.14
CA PRO A 179 -12.01 10.22 14.27
C PRO A 179 -11.87 11.24 15.41
N PRO A 180 -10.76 11.21 16.17
CA PRO A 180 -10.45 12.27 17.12
C PRO A 180 -10.45 13.63 16.41
N VAL A 181 -11.09 14.62 17.03
CA VAL A 181 -11.02 16.00 16.53
C VAL A 181 -9.62 16.55 16.83
N ASP A 182 -8.88 16.96 15.80
CA ASP A 182 -7.59 17.64 15.95
C ASP A 182 -7.80 19.03 16.57
N GLY A 183 -7.97 19.08 17.89
CA GLY A 183 -8.18 20.34 18.60
C GLY A 183 -8.21 20.14 20.11
N SER A 184 -7.60 21.08 20.83
CA SER A 184 -7.62 21.24 22.29
C SER A 184 -9.01 21.59 22.85
N GLY A 185 -10.06 21.02 22.27
CA GLY A 185 -11.43 21.22 22.70
C GLY A 185 -11.61 20.65 24.10
N THR A 186 -12.17 21.47 24.98
CA THR A 186 -12.57 21.08 26.33
C THR A 186 -13.37 19.77 26.24
N PRO A 187 -13.00 18.72 27.01
CA PRO A 187 -13.67 17.42 26.92
C PRO A 187 -15.17 17.62 27.18
N GLU A 188 -16.00 17.24 26.21
CA GLU A 188 -17.43 17.06 26.47
C GLU A 188 -17.55 16.11 27.65
N THR A 189 -18.35 16.50 28.64
CA THR A 189 -18.55 15.74 29.86
C THR A 189 -19.39 14.51 29.54
N THR A 190 -18.74 13.48 29.01
CA THR A 190 -19.25 12.12 28.86
C THR A 190 -19.69 11.63 30.25
N ARG A 191 -20.78 10.87 30.31
CA ARG A 191 -21.22 10.15 31.52
C ARG A 191 -20.01 9.55 32.24
N ALA A 192 -20.04 9.56 33.58
CA ALA A 192 -19.01 8.98 34.44
C ALA A 192 -18.48 7.67 33.80
N SER A 193 -17.21 7.69 33.42
CA SER A 193 -16.58 6.64 32.62
C SER A 193 -16.70 5.31 33.34
N GLU A 194 -17.45 4.37 32.78
CA GLU A 194 -17.60 2.98 33.30
C GLU A 194 -16.34 2.14 33.00
N GLY A 195 -15.15 2.72 33.22
CA GLY A 195 -13.88 2.06 32.96
C GLY A 195 -12.70 3.01 32.71
N SER A 196 -11.57 2.43 32.31
CA SER A 196 -10.35 3.14 31.93
C SER A 196 -9.71 2.52 30.69
N ILE A 197 -8.98 3.35 29.93
CA ILE A 197 -8.19 2.92 28.78
C ILE A 197 -6.80 3.53 28.86
N ASP A 198 -5.78 2.71 28.69
CA ASP A 198 -4.38 3.09 28.53
C ASP A 198 -3.86 2.52 27.21
N VAL A 199 -3.14 3.34 26.45
CA VAL A 199 -2.66 3.00 25.10
C VAL A 199 -1.23 3.46 24.97
N SER A 200 -0.37 2.56 24.51
CA SER A 200 0.97 2.92 24.06
C SER A 200 1.30 2.24 22.74
N VAL A 201 1.83 3.00 21.79
CA VAL A 201 2.31 2.51 20.49
C VAL A 201 3.83 2.64 20.42
N ALA A 202 4.51 1.57 20.01
CA ALA A 202 5.95 1.62 19.79
C ALA A 202 6.31 2.43 18.53
N ASP A 203 7.53 2.96 18.47
CA ASP A 203 8.06 3.48 17.20
C ASP A 203 8.17 2.33 16.17
N PRO A 204 7.64 2.49 14.94
CA PRO A 204 7.86 1.54 13.86
C PRO A 204 9.34 1.30 13.58
N ALA A 205 9.66 0.12 13.05
CA ALA A 205 11.00 -0.16 12.54
C ALA A 205 11.42 0.87 11.49
N ALA A 206 12.68 1.34 11.56
CA ALA A 206 13.19 2.28 10.58
C ALA A 206 13.20 1.66 9.18
N VAL A 207 12.65 2.38 8.20
CA VAL A 207 12.61 1.95 6.81
C VAL A 207 13.84 2.48 6.09
N ARG A 208 14.55 1.61 5.39
CA ARG A 208 15.71 1.95 4.56
C ARG A 208 15.48 1.33 3.19
N GLN A 209 15.04 2.15 2.25
CA GLN A 209 14.65 1.71 0.91
C GLN A 209 15.14 2.72 -0.13
N ARG A 210 15.25 2.26 -1.37
CA ARG A 210 15.93 3.03 -2.41
C ARG A 210 15.17 4.26 -2.87
N ASP A 211 13.87 4.21 -2.96
CA ASP A 211 13.03 5.36 -3.31
C ASP A 211 12.58 6.17 -2.09
N GLY A 212 12.94 5.70 -0.89
CA GLY A 212 12.46 6.26 0.36
C GLY A 212 10.95 6.13 0.55
N ARG A 213 10.29 5.13 -0.06
CA ARG A 213 8.83 4.98 -0.02
C ARG A 213 8.40 3.72 0.72
N PRO A 214 8.05 3.79 2.01
CA PRO A 214 7.58 2.60 2.72
C PRO A 214 6.28 2.08 2.09
N THR A 215 6.21 0.78 1.84
CA THR A 215 4.98 0.12 1.37
C THR A 215 4.01 -0.18 2.52
N THR A 216 4.56 -0.47 3.71
CA THR A 216 3.84 -0.82 4.92
C THR A 216 4.57 -0.25 6.13
N VAL A 217 3.80 0.24 7.11
CA VAL A 217 4.29 0.74 8.40
C VAL A 217 3.52 0.02 9.50
N SER A 218 4.24 -0.71 10.34
CA SER A 218 3.67 -1.50 11.43
C SER A 218 4.32 -1.14 12.77
N ALA A 219 3.57 -1.26 13.86
CA ALA A 219 4.11 -1.09 15.21
C ALA A 219 3.36 -1.96 16.22
N ALA A 220 4.05 -2.29 17.32
CA ALA A 220 3.43 -2.95 18.46
C ALA A 220 2.48 -2.00 19.20
N LEU A 221 1.27 -2.48 19.48
CA LEU A 221 0.26 -1.79 20.29
C LEU A 221 0.17 -2.47 21.65
N THR A 222 0.28 -1.69 22.72
CA THR A 222 0.21 -2.17 24.11
C THR A 222 -0.73 -1.29 24.93
N GLY A 223 -1.04 -1.73 26.15
CA GLY A 223 -1.98 -1.06 27.04
C GLY A 223 -3.15 -1.95 27.39
N ASN A 224 -4.12 -1.38 28.10
CA ASN A 224 -5.24 -2.12 28.67
C ASN A 224 -6.54 -1.33 28.56
N VAL A 225 -7.64 -2.04 28.35
CA VAL A 225 -9.00 -1.54 28.53
C VAL A 225 -9.59 -2.24 29.75
N THR A 226 -9.99 -1.49 30.76
CA THR A 226 -10.70 -2.00 31.93
C THR A 226 -12.13 -1.52 31.88
N ALA A 227 -13.09 -2.45 31.90
CA ALA A 227 -14.50 -2.13 32.02
C ALA A 227 -14.91 -2.25 33.49
N ASP A 228 -15.73 -1.33 33.99
CA ASP A 228 -16.41 -1.54 35.25
C ASP A 228 -17.41 -2.69 35.03
N GLY A 229 -17.40 -3.73 35.89
CA GLY A 229 -17.96 -5.08 35.66
C GLY A 229 -19.46 -5.26 35.33
N ARG A 230 -20.10 -4.24 34.75
CA ARG A 230 -21.39 -4.29 34.06
C ARG A 230 -21.27 -4.68 32.59
N ALA A 231 -20.13 -4.42 31.94
CA ALA A 231 -19.96 -4.80 30.55
C ALA A 231 -19.85 -6.33 30.41
N ASP A 232 -20.59 -6.92 29.48
CA ASP A 232 -20.42 -8.32 29.07
C ASP A 232 -19.45 -8.45 27.87
N SER A 233 -19.26 -7.36 27.12
CA SER A 233 -18.43 -7.33 25.94
C SER A 233 -17.87 -5.93 25.63
N VAL A 234 -16.73 -5.91 24.95
CA VAL A 234 -16.09 -4.69 24.47
C VAL A 234 -15.70 -4.84 23.00
N VAL A 235 -16.00 -3.81 22.21
CA VAL A 235 -15.50 -3.64 20.84
C VAL A 235 -14.37 -2.62 20.88
N VAL A 236 -13.19 -3.03 20.44
CA VAL A 236 -12.00 -2.18 20.38
C VAL A 236 -11.74 -1.83 18.92
N VAL A 237 -11.73 -0.54 18.59
CA VAL A 237 -11.46 -0.01 17.25
C VAL A 237 -10.14 0.75 17.30
N VAL A 238 -9.23 0.41 16.38
CA VAL A 238 -7.92 1.06 16.25
C VAL A 238 -7.92 1.91 14.98
N GLN A 239 -7.60 3.19 15.14
CA GLN A 239 -7.46 4.15 14.04
C GLN A 239 -6.04 4.70 13.99
N SER A 240 -5.50 4.93 12.80
CA SER A 240 -4.21 5.56 12.60
C SER A 240 -4.34 6.90 11.88
N TRP A 241 -3.60 7.89 12.36
CA TRP A 241 -3.39 9.15 11.66
C TRP A 241 -2.07 9.09 10.90
N VAL A 242 -2.13 9.43 9.62
CA VAL A 242 -0.98 9.47 8.72
C VAL A 242 -0.86 10.87 8.11
N PRO A 243 0.34 11.49 8.08
CA PRO A 243 0.54 12.80 7.45
C PRO A 243 -0.02 12.86 6.03
N GLY A 244 -0.78 13.91 5.71
CA GLY A 244 -1.42 14.07 4.40
C GLY A 244 -2.65 13.18 4.13
N HIS A 245 -2.90 12.14 4.94
CA HIS A 245 -4.01 11.21 4.76
C HIS A 245 -5.03 11.19 5.91
N GLY A 246 -4.70 11.80 7.05
CA GLY A 246 -5.59 11.89 8.21
C GLY A 246 -5.88 10.54 8.89
N TRP A 247 -6.94 10.50 9.69
CA TRP A 247 -7.40 9.31 10.42
C TRP A 247 -8.06 8.28 9.49
N ALA A 248 -7.78 7.00 9.71
CA ALA A 248 -8.57 5.89 9.18
C ALA A 248 -8.59 4.72 10.18
N GLU A 249 -9.67 3.95 10.16
CA GLU A 249 -9.72 2.66 10.85
C GLU A 249 -8.74 1.69 10.21
N VAL A 250 -7.96 1.02 11.06
CA VAL A 250 -6.96 0.02 10.68
C VAL A 250 -7.46 -1.38 11.00
N THR A 251 -8.02 -1.56 12.19
CA THR A 251 -8.54 -2.85 12.64
C THR A 251 -9.56 -2.65 13.76
N SER A 252 -10.45 -3.61 13.93
CA SER A 252 -11.38 -3.67 15.05
C SER A 252 -11.64 -5.11 15.46
N THR A 253 -11.89 -5.33 16.75
CA THR A 253 -12.19 -6.66 17.29
C THR A 253 -13.16 -6.57 18.47
N SER A 254 -13.94 -7.63 18.70
CA SER A 254 -14.86 -7.74 19.83
C SER A 254 -14.43 -8.84 20.77
N ARG A 255 -14.54 -8.62 22.09
CA ARG A 255 -14.21 -9.63 23.10
C ARG A 255 -15.19 -9.58 24.26
N SER A 256 -15.56 -10.76 24.78
CA SER A 256 -16.27 -10.84 26.06
C SER A 256 -15.37 -10.35 27.19
N THR A 257 -15.88 -9.49 28.06
CA THR A 257 -15.08 -8.87 29.11
C THR A 257 -15.13 -9.70 30.39
N GLY A 258 -13.95 -9.97 30.97
CA GLY A 258 -13.82 -10.57 32.30
C GLY A 258 -13.45 -9.56 33.40
N ASP A 259 -12.87 -8.41 33.01
CA ASP A 259 -12.67 -7.15 33.78
C ASP A 259 -11.65 -6.25 33.03
N THR A 260 -10.53 -6.83 32.59
CA THR A 260 -9.46 -6.15 31.82
C THR A 260 -9.16 -6.88 30.50
N VAL A 261 -8.91 -6.10 29.44
CA VAL A 261 -8.54 -6.57 28.11
C VAL A 261 -7.18 -5.97 27.71
N SER A 262 -6.19 -6.83 27.49
CA SER A 262 -4.85 -6.45 27.03
C SER A 262 -4.86 -6.14 25.54
N LEU A 263 -4.43 -4.94 25.15
CA LEU A 263 -4.32 -4.53 23.75
C LEU A 263 -3.21 -5.30 23.02
N GLY A 264 -2.13 -5.64 23.72
CA GLY A 264 -1.04 -6.44 23.18
C GLY A 264 -1.46 -7.87 22.84
N ASP A 265 -2.30 -8.49 23.68
CA ASP A 265 -2.82 -9.83 23.42
C ASP A 265 -3.89 -9.85 22.32
N LEU A 266 -4.62 -8.73 22.17
CA LEU A 266 -5.64 -8.59 21.12
C LEU A 266 -5.04 -8.38 19.74
N PHE A 267 -4.03 -7.52 19.63
CA PHE A 267 -3.57 -7.01 18.35
C PHE A 267 -2.09 -7.31 18.08
N GLY A 268 -1.24 -7.31 19.11
CA GLY A 268 0.20 -7.42 18.94
C GLY A 268 0.75 -6.31 18.05
N GLU A 269 1.21 -6.68 16.86
CA GLU A 269 1.67 -5.74 15.84
C GLU A 269 0.52 -5.32 14.91
N VAL A 270 0.36 -4.02 14.70
CA VAL A 270 -0.72 -3.44 13.89
C VAL A 270 -0.14 -2.71 12.68
N VAL A 271 -0.73 -2.93 11.50
CA VAL A 271 -0.37 -2.24 10.25
C VAL A 271 -0.96 -0.83 10.22
N LEU A 272 -0.20 0.15 10.71
CA LEU A 272 -0.65 1.54 10.84
C LEU A 272 -0.90 2.21 9.49
N ALA A 273 -0.13 1.88 8.46
CA ALA A 273 -0.35 2.36 7.10
C ALA A 273 0.13 1.33 6.09
N ALA A 274 -0.61 1.17 5.00
CA ALA A 274 -0.21 0.34 3.87
C ALA A 274 -0.65 1.00 2.56
N ASN A 275 -0.05 0.57 1.46
CA ASN A 275 -0.39 1.01 0.11
C ASN A 275 -0.31 2.54 0.00
N GLY A 276 -1.25 3.17 -0.72
CA GLY A 276 -1.27 4.61 -0.93
C GLY A 276 -1.35 5.47 0.34
N ARG A 277 -1.69 4.92 1.52
CA ARG A 277 -1.58 5.67 2.78
C ARG A 277 -0.15 5.77 3.28
N ALA A 278 0.69 4.76 3.03
CA ALA A 278 2.08 4.78 3.47
C ALA A 278 2.90 5.89 2.79
N ALA A 279 2.44 6.39 1.64
CA ALA A 279 3.00 7.56 0.94
C ALA A 279 3.08 8.84 1.79
N GLY A 280 2.28 8.95 2.87
CA GLY A 280 2.42 10.03 3.86
C GLY A 280 3.76 10.04 4.60
N PHE A 281 4.57 8.99 4.43
CA PHE A 281 5.90 8.82 5.01
C PHE A 281 7.01 8.79 3.97
N ASP A 282 6.72 9.14 2.71
CA ASP A 282 7.72 9.16 1.65
C ASP A 282 8.84 10.16 1.94
N ASN A 283 10.07 9.70 1.83
CA ASN A 283 11.26 10.54 1.78
C ASN A 283 11.76 10.66 0.33
N PRO A 284 11.38 11.70 -0.42
CA PRO A 284 11.77 11.83 -1.82
C PRO A 284 13.23 12.28 -2.01
N ASN A 285 13.95 12.60 -0.93
CA ASN A 285 15.29 13.17 -1.02
C ASN A 285 16.35 12.07 -0.93
N ASP A 286 16.94 11.76 -2.08
CA ASP A 286 18.05 10.82 -2.26
C ASP A 286 19.18 11.01 -1.24
N GLY A 287 19.64 9.91 -0.65
CA GLY A 287 20.74 9.89 0.32
C GLY A 287 20.41 10.49 1.69
N THR A 288 19.15 10.79 2.00
CA THR A 288 18.75 11.40 3.27
C THR A 288 17.93 10.47 4.15
N THR A 289 17.85 10.79 5.45
CA THR A 289 16.91 10.20 6.39
C THR A 289 15.95 11.27 6.89
N ALA A 290 14.64 11.05 6.72
CA ALA A 290 13.58 11.89 7.26
C ALA A 290 12.87 11.19 8.43
N ALA A 291 12.39 11.98 9.39
CA ALA A 291 11.60 11.50 10.52
C ALA A 291 10.17 12.04 10.41
N PHE A 292 9.20 11.13 10.47
CA PHE A 292 7.78 11.43 10.33
C PHE A 292 7.05 11.04 11.61
N ARG A 293 6.06 11.87 12.00
CA ARG A 293 5.24 11.61 13.18
C ARG A 293 3.87 11.12 12.74
N GLY A 294 3.40 10.03 13.35
CA GLY A 294 2.03 9.55 13.21
C GLY A 294 1.35 9.45 14.58
N ARG A 295 0.08 9.06 14.58
CA ARG A 295 -0.69 8.83 15.82
C ARG A 295 -1.57 7.59 15.69
N VAL A 296 -1.86 6.96 16.82
CA VAL A 296 -2.84 5.88 16.95
C VAL A 296 -3.89 6.32 17.95
N SER A 297 -5.16 6.12 17.63
CA SER A 297 -6.27 6.25 18.56
C SER A 297 -6.96 4.92 18.71
N VAL A 298 -7.21 4.53 19.96
CA VAL A 298 -7.96 3.32 20.29
C VAL A 298 -9.25 3.75 20.96
N THR A 299 -10.37 3.31 20.42
CA THR A 299 -11.71 3.50 20.98
C THR A 299 -12.25 2.17 21.48
N ALA A 300 -12.56 2.10 22.77
CA ALA A 300 -13.26 0.96 23.36
C ALA A 300 -14.73 1.31 23.56
N VAL A 301 -15.62 0.49 23.01
CA VAL A 301 -17.09 0.60 23.16
C VAL A 301 -17.57 -0.61 23.96
N MET A 302 -18.16 -0.35 25.12
CA MET A 302 -18.58 -1.36 26.09
C MET A 302 -20.08 -1.62 25.96
N PHE A 303 -20.46 -2.89 26.04
CA PHE A 303 -21.83 -3.34 25.90
C PHE A 303 -22.27 -4.21 27.09
N ASP A 304 -23.56 -4.16 27.42
CA ASP A 304 -24.26 -5.05 28.34
C ASP A 304 -25.56 -5.51 27.65
N GLY A 305 -25.72 -6.81 27.42
CA GLY A 305 -26.86 -7.37 26.71
C GLY A 305 -27.03 -6.83 25.29
N GLY A 306 -25.92 -6.40 24.65
CA GLY A 306 -25.91 -5.78 23.32
C GLY A 306 -26.26 -4.29 23.28
N GLN A 307 -26.51 -3.64 24.42
CA GLN A 307 -26.70 -2.19 24.52
C GLN A 307 -25.37 -1.49 24.83
N GLU A 308 -25.00 -0.46 24.07
CA GLU A 308 -23.82 0.37 24.38
C GLU A 308 -24.04 1.08 25.72
N ILE A 309 -23.20 0.78 26.71
CA ILE A 309 -23.25 1.37 28.06
C ILE A 309 -22.18 2.45 28.26
N GLY A 310 -21.06 2.35 27.53
CA GLY A 310 -19.96 3.31 27.65
C GLY A 310 -18.99 3.29 26.48
N ARG A 311 -18.25 4.38 26.34
CA ARG A 311 -17.24 4.57 25.30
C ARG A 311 -16.04 5.32 25.86
N LEU A 312 -14.85 4.80 25.59
CA LEU A 312 -13.58 5.38 26.00
C LEU A 312 -12.68 5.54 24.79
N SER A 313 -11.80 6.53 24.79
CA SER A 313 -10.79 6.68 23.74
C SER A 313 -9.50 7.24 24.29
N ALA A 314 -8.38 6.70 23.83
CA ALA A 314 -7.04 7.21 24.11
C ALA A 314 -6.26 7.34 22.80
N THR A 315 -5.26 8.22 22.79
CA THR A 315 -4.40 8.49 21.63
C THR A 315 -2.95 8.52 22.07
N ASP A 316 -2.07 7.90 21.27
CA ASP A 316 -0.61 7.96 21.45
C ASP A 316 0.09 8.26 20.12
N GLY A 317 1.32 8.75 20.18
CA GLY A 317 2.11 9.17 19.02
C GLY A 317 3.32 8.25 18.77
N TYR A 318 3.71 8.11 17.51
CA TYR A 318 4.92 7.38 17.12
C TYR A 318 5.77 8.17 16.12
N THR A 319 7.06 7.83 16.03
CA THR A 319 8.01 8.39 15.07
C THR A 319 8.58 7.30 14.16
N LEU A 320 8.36 7.42 12.85
CA LEU A 320 8.98 6.58 11.82
C LEU A 320 10.18 7.30 11.21
N ARG A 321 11.29 6.60 11.03
CA ARG A 321 12.46 7.08 10.26
C ARG A 321 12.50 6.39 8.90
N VAL A 322 12.57 7.17 7.83
CA VAL A 322 12.66 6.66 6.44
C VAL A 322 13.92 7.19 5.78
N THR A 323 14.79 6.27 5.37
CA THR A 323 16.02 6.58 4.62
C THR A 323 15.78 6.26 3.16
N ASN A 324 15.97 7.28 2.31
CA ASN A 324 16.03 7.12 0.87
C ASN A 324 17.49 6.79 0.50
N LEU A 325 17.70 5.60 -0.04
CA LEU A 325 19.02 5.07 -0.38
C LEU A 325 19.46 5.39 -1.83
N ALA A 326 18.63 6.03 -2.66
CA ALA A 326 19.06 6.45 -3.98
C ALA A 326 20.28 7.37 -3.84
N ALA A 327 21.31 7.07 -4.63
CA ALA A 327 22.48 7.94 -4.73
C ALA A 327 22.08 9.14 -5.59
N PRO A 328 22.42 10.38 -5.20
CA PRO A 328 22.22 11.53 -6.06
C PRO A 328 22.94 11.27 -7.38
N SER A 329 22.25 11.37 -8.51
CA SER A 329 22.82 11.20 -9.85
C SER A 329 23.95 12.23 -10.06
N GLY A 330 25.20 11.81 -9.89
CA GLY A 330 26.42 12.64 -9.91
C GLY A 330 27.60 11.88 -9.32
N ASP A 331 28.82 12.47 -9.36
CA ASP A 331 30.00 11.93 -8.66
C ASP A 331 29.60 11.48 -7.25
N LEU A 332 30.05 10.31 -6.78
CA LEU A 332 29.93 9.98 -5.37
C LEU A 332 30.86 10.93 -4.60
N VAL A 333 30.27 11.97 -4.02
CA VAL A 333 30.97 13.00 -3.28
C VAL A 333 31.16 12.53 -1.85
N LEU A 334 32.40 12.23 -1.50
CA LEU A 334 32.80 11.93 -0.13
C LEU A 334 33.42 13.19 0.48
N GLY A 335 32.89 13.64 1.62
CA GLY A 335 33.61 14.50 2.56
C GLY A 335 34.19 13.66 3.70
N ASP A 336 34.39 14.26 4.86
CA ASP A 336 34.71 13.53 6.10
C ASP A 336 33.46 12.73 6.53
N GLY A 337 33.27 11.52 5.99
CA GLY A 337 32.04 10.76 6.25
C GLY A 337 31.78 9.58 5.32
N ALA A 338 30.53 9.10 5.34
CA ALA A 338 30.06 7.96 4.55
C ALA A 338 29.06 8.40 3.45
N ALA A 339 29.09 7.71 2.31
CA ALA A 339 28.11 7.89 1.23
C ALA A 339 27.66 6.54 0.66
N ALA A 340 26.42 6.48 0.17
CA ALA A 340 25.83 5.29 -0.44
C ALA A 340 25.94 5.34 -1.97
N GLY A 341 26.13 4.18 -2.60
CA GLY A 341 26.14 4.01 -4.05
C GLY A 341 25.65 2.62 -4.47
N SER A 342 25.58 2.37 -5.78
CA SER A 342 25.27 1.05 -6.34
C SER A 342 26.36 0.59 -7.31
N LEU A 343 26.71 -0.70 -7.27
CA LEU A 343 27.73 -1.28 -8.16
C LEU A 343 27.22 -1.58 -9.57
N PHE A 344 25.91 -1.67 -9.79
CA PHE A 344 25.30 -2.04 -11.09
C PHE A 344 24.31 -0.99 -11.63
N GLY A 345 24.26 0.20 -11.01
CA GLY A 345 23.35 1.26 -11.40
C GLY A 345 21.93 1.08 -10.86
N THR A 346 21.01 1.94 -11.34
CA THR A 346 19.65 2.09 -10.81
C THR A 346 18.68 0.96 -11.16
N ASP A 347 19.06 -0.08 -11.88
CA ASP A 347 18.11 -1.14 -12.24
C ASP A 347 18.56 -2.54 -11.75
N GLY A 348 19.72 -2.62 -11.10
CA GLY A 348 20.31 -3.87 -10.63
C GLY A 348 20.79 -4.75 -11.79
N LEU A 349 21.01 -6.03 -11.50
CA LEU A 349 21.21 -7.07 -12.52
C LEU A 349 20.05 -8.05 -12.45
N ARG A 350 19.50 -8.40 -13.60
CA ARG A 350 18.43 -9.38 -13.75
C ARG A 350 18.89 -10.48 -14.68
N SER A 351 18.60 -11.72 -14.34
CA SER A 351 18.86 -12.81 -15.24
C SER A 351 17.79 -12.86 -16.33
N GLY A 352 18.20 -12.96 -17.59
CA GLY A 352 17.28 -12.99 -18.73
C GLY A 352 16.40 -14.23 -18.74
N ASP A 353 15.19 -14.14 -19.29
CA ASP A 353 14.29 -15.28 -19.50
C ASP A 353 14.44 -15.93 -20.90
N GLY A 354 15.44 -15.51 -21.67
CA GLY A 354 15.70 -15.98 -23.04
C GLY A 354 14.78 -15.35 -24.10
N THR A 355 13.94 -14.38 -23.76
CA THR A 355 13.23 -13.55 -24.75
C THR A 355 14.08 -12.35 -25.17
N ALA A 356 13.93 -11.91 -26.42
CA ALA A 356 14.74 -10.81 -27.01
C ALA A 356 14.50 -9.42 -26.36
N ASP A 357 13.69 -9.34 -25.31
CA ASP A 357 13.36 -8.14 -24.52
C ASP A 357 14.25 -7.99 -23.29
N GLY A 358 15.49 -8.50 -23.34
CA GLY A 358 16.53 -8.27 -22.33
C GLY A 358 16.82 -6.77 -22.18
N GLY A 359 16.06 -6.11 -21.30
CA GLY A 359 16.26 -4.71 -20.96
C GLY A 359 17.67 -4.45 -20.43
N PRO A 360 18.06 -3.18 -20.27
CA PRO A 360 19.33 -2.84 -19.64
C PRO A 360 19.46 -3.55 -18.28
N GLY A 361 20.53 -4.32 -18.10
CA GLY A 361 20.78 -5.11 -16.89
C GLY A 361 20.44 -6.61 -16.98
N ALA A 362 19.93 -7.10 -18.12
CA ALA A 362 19.75 -8.52 -18.37
C ALA A 362 21.12 -9.26 -18.49
N ILE A 363 21.33 -10.32 -17.72
CA ILE A 363 22.51 -11.18 -17.73
C ILE A 363 22.10 -12.63 -17.95
N GLU A 364 22.80 -13.37 -18.80
CA GLU A 364 22.55 -14.79 -19.05
C GLU A 364 23.83 -15.59 -18.81
N PRO A 365 23.77 -16.91 -18.55
CA PRO A 365 24.98 -17.72 -18.42
C PRO A 365 25.96 -17.51 -19.58
N GLY A 366 27.20 -17.13 -19.24
CA GLY A 366 28.26 -16.77 -20.20
C GLY A 366 28.38 -15.26 -20.47
N SER A 367 27.44 -14.45 -19.97
CA SER A 367 27.48 -12.99 -20.09
C SER A 367 28.52 -12.38 -19.15
N SER A 368 29.06 -11.24 -19.57
CA SER A 368 29.94 -10.41 -18.76
C SER A 368 29.68 -8.94 -19.04
N GLY A 369 29.97 -8.08 -18.07
CA GLY A 369 29.84 -6.65 -18.24
C GLY A 369 30.78 -5.85 -17.35
N THR A 370 30.76 -4.55 -17.56
CA THR A 370 31.57 -3.58 -16.81
C THR A 370 30.69 -2.40 -16.44
N ASN A 371 30.79 -1.95 -15.20
CA ASN A 371 30.21 -0.70 -14.72
C ASN A 371 31.29 0.15 -14.07
N THR A 372 31.14 1.47 -14.15
CA THR A 372 32.11 2.43 -13.62
C THR A 372 31.41 3.44 -12.72
N VAL A 373 31.90 3.56 -11.49
CA VAL A 373 31.37 4.50 -10.48
C VAL A 373 32.42 5.58 -10.20
N PRO A 374 32.20 6.84 -10.62
CA PRO A 374 33.11 7.93 -10.30
C PRO A 374 33.00 8.33 -8.82
N ILE A 375 34.14 8.40 -8.13
CA ILE A 375 34.25 8.77 -6.72
C ILE A 375 35.18 9.97 -6.60
N ARG A 376 34.77 10.99 -5.84
CA ARG A 376 35.59 12.19 -5.60
C ARG A 376 35.63 12.53 -4.11
N ASN A 377 36.83 12.78 -3.59
CA ASN A 377 37.02 13.35 -2.27
C ASN A 377 36.89 14.88 -2.35
N ARG A 378 35.84 15.47 -1.78
CA ARG A 378 35.70 16.94 -1.65
C ARG A 378 36.15 17.49 -0.29
N GLY A 379 36.63 16.63 0.60
CA GLY A 379 37.27 17.03 1.84
C GLY A 379 38.60 17.75 1.59
N SER A 380 38.99 18.61 2.52
CA SER A 380 40.30 19.31 2.50
C SER A 380 41.46 18.39 2.91
N GLY A 381 41.17 17.25 3.53
CA GLY A 381 42.14 16.23 3.94
C GLY A 381 42.19 15.05 2.98
N SER A 382 43.30 14.33 2.98
CA SER A 382 43.38 12.99 2.39
C SER A 382 42.80 11.94 3.34
N GLY A 383 42.23 10.86 2.80
CA GLY A 383 41.74 9.76 3.63
C GLY A 383 41.90 8.40 2.96
N THR A 384 41.61 7.34 3.72
CA THR A 384 41.49 5.98 3.19
C THR A 384 40.04 5.74 2.79
N LEU A 385 39.81 5.50 1.50
CA LEU A 385 38.52 5.11 0.97
C LEU A 385 38.32 3.62 1.24
N SER A 386 37.21 3.26 1.87
CA SER A 386 36.81 1.88 2.09
C SER A 386 35.36 1.65 1.70
N LEU A 387 35.06 0.50 1.11
CA LEU A 387 33.72 -0.05 1.05
C LEU A 387 33.40 -0.57 2.46
N SER A 388 32.61 0.15 3.25
CA SER A 388 32.40 -0.15 4.67
C SER A 388 31.25 -1.13 4.91
N SER A 389 30.31 -1.21 3.98
CA SER A 389 29.20 -2.16 4.03
C SER A 389 28.73 -2.50 2.62
N VAL A 390 28.24 -3.72 2.45
CA VAL A 390 27.63 -4.21 1.22
C VAL A 390 26.33 -4.90 1.62
N SER A 391 25.23 -4.51 1.00
CA SER A 391 23.95 -5.19 1.13
C SER A 391 23.57 -5.76 -0.22
N ILE A 392 23.45 -7.07 -0.26
CA ILE A 392 23.01 -7.81 -1.44
C ILE A 392 21.58 -8.28 -1.15
N LEU A 393 20.65 -7.88 -2.00
CA LEU A 393 19.28 -8.36 -1.98
C LEU A 393 19.06 -9.22 -3.22
N SER A 394 18.82 -10.50 -3.02
CA SER A 394 18.43 -11.43 -4.08
C SER A 394 16.91 -11.58 -4.12
N PHE A 395 16.37 -11.77 -5.32
CA PHE A 395 14.95 -11.96 -5.57
C PHE A 395 14.75 -13.11 -6.54
N GLU A 396 14.01 -14.10 -6.07
CA GLU A 396 13.37 -15.10 -6.92
C GLU A 396 12.17 -14.43 -7.58
N ASN A 397 12.17 -14.34 -8.92
CA ASN A 397 11.08 -13.68 -9.67
C ASN A 397 10.12 -14.68 -10.32
N GLY A 398 10.22 -15.95 -9.92
CA GLY A 398 9.29 -17.02 -10.28
C GLY A 398 9.72 -17.75 -11.54
N ARG A 399 9.35 -19.03 -11.64
CA ARG A 399 9.86 -19.91 -12.68
C ARG A 399 9.27 -19.66 -14.06
N THR A 400 10.12 -19.56 -15.07
CA THR A 400 9.70 -19.59 -16.48
C THR A 400 10.37 -20.72 -17.26
N GLY A 401 9.61 -21.38 -18.14
CA GLY A 401 10.14 -22.31 -19.15
C GLY A 401 11.20 -23.31 -18.61
N PRO A 402 12.45 -23.30 -19.12
CA PRO A 402 13.52 -24.25 -18.76
C PRO A 402 13.90 -24.29 -17.27
N GLU A 403 13.75 -23.18 -16.55
CA GLU A 403 14.01 -23.06 -15.10
C GLU A 403 13.20 -24.07 -14.29
N SER A 404 11.92 -24.26 -14.64
CA SER A 404 11.00 -25.19 -13.95
C SER A 404 11.45 -26.66 -13.94
N ALA A 405 12.37 -27.04 -14.83
CA ALA A 405 12.90 -28.40 -14.92
C ALA A 405 14.12 -28.66 -14.03
N VAL A 406 14.78 -27.60 -13.54
CA VAL A 406 16.05 -27.69 -12.82
C VAL A 406 16.05 -26.95 -11.48
N ASP A 407 15.15 -26.00 -11.29
CA ASP A 407 14.97 -25.28 -10.04
C ASP A 407 13.82 -25.90 -9.19
N ALA A 408 14.21 -26.42 -8.03
CA ALA A 408 13.29 -26.99 -7.04
C ALA A 408 12.85 -25.96 -5.98
N THR A 409 13.50 -24.80 -5.89
CA THR A 409 13.37 -23.76 -4.85
C THR A 409 12.48 -22.57 -5.24
N GLY A 410 12.34 -22.21 -6.52
CA GLY A 410 11.51 -21.10 -7.04
C GLY A 410 9.98 -21.24 -6.96
N GLY A 411 9.46 -21.94 -5.95
CA GLY A 411 8.02 -22.07 -5.69
C GLY A 411 7.46 -20.93 -4.83
N ASP A 412 8.32 -20.15 -4.18
CA ASP A 412 7.95 -19.02 -3.33
C ASP A 412 8.68 -17.74 -3.80
N PRO A 413 8.18 -17.07 -4.86
CA PRO A 413 8.76 -15.84 -5.36
C PRO A 413 8.82 -14.78 -4.25
N GLY A 414 9.99 -14.18 -4.08
CA GLY A 414 10.21 -13.31 -2.93
C GLY A 414 11.68 -13.00 -2.64
N ARG A 415 11.86 -12.20 -1.59
CA ARG A 415 13.16 -11.68 -1.17
C ARG A 415 13.99 -12.76 -0.48
N GLY A 416 15.24 -12.91 -0.91
CA GLY A 416 16.26 -13.75 -0.29
C GLY A 416 16.32 -15.19 -0.80
N ALA A 417 15.49 -15.55 -1.78
CA ALA A 417 15.43 -16.90 -2.34
C ALA A 417 16.26 -17.10 -3.62
N GLY A 418 16.52 -16.04 -4.42
CA GLY A 418 17.18 -16.21 -5.72
C GLY A 418 18.65 -16.68 -5.67
N GLU A 419 18.99 -17.57 -6.60
CA GLU A 419 20.25 -18.28 -6.80
C GLU A 419 21.30 -17.43 -7.53
N LEU A 420 20.88 -16.40 -8.29
CA LEU A 420 21.79 -15.52 -9.05
C LEU A 420 22.91 -14.91 -8.19
N GLN A 421 22.64 -14.55 -6.94
CA GLN A 421 23.67 -14.02 -6.03
C GLN A 421 24.80 -15.00 -5.74
N ASN A 422 24.56 -16.31 -5.85
CA ASN A 422 25.57 -17.33 -5.58
C ASN A 422 26.41 -17.64 -6.83
N ALA A 423 25.82 -17.43 -8.01
CA ALA A 423 26.46 -17.69 -9.30
C ALA A 423 27.20 -16.48 -9.87
N LEU A 424 26.79 -15.26 -9.53
CA LEU A 424 27.40 -14.05 -10.06
C LEU A 424 28.80 -13.83 -9.46
N GLU A 425 29.78 -13.65 -10.34
CA GLU A 425 31.16 -13.37 -9.96
C GLU A 425 31.56 -11.96 -10.37
N LEU A 426 32.39 -11.30 -9.56
CA LEU A 426 32.89 -9.96 -9.83
C LEU A 426 34.37 -9.80 -9.48
N ARG A 427 34.94 -8.74 -10.04
CA ARG A 427 36.21 -8.15 -9.60
C ARG A 427 36.09 -6.63 -9.60
N LEU A 428 36.79 -6.00 -8.67
CA LEU A 428 36.77 -4.56 -8.47
C LEU A 428 38.17 -4.00 -8.64
N SER A 429 38.27 -2.85 -9.30
CA SER A 429 39.51 -2.08 -9.40
C SER A 429 39.26 -0.60 -9.23
N ILE A 430 40.27 0.11 -8.74
CA ILE A 430 40.34 1.57 -8.76
C ILE A 430 41.21 1.99 -9.93
N GLU A 431 40.64 2.77 -10.83
CA GLU A 431 41.34 3.43 -11.93
C GLU A 431 41.50 4.92 -11.63
N ARG A 432 42.71 5.44 -11.85
CA ARG A 432 43.04 6.85 -11.63
C ARG A 432 43.17 7.59 -12.95
N ALA A 433 43.18 8.92 -12.87
CA ALA A 433 43.31 9.78 -14.04
C ALA A 433 44.61 9.57 -14.86
N ASP A 434 45.66 9.00 -14.25
CA ASP A 434 46.90 8.62 -14.93
C ASP A 434 46.83 7.26 -15.66
N GLY A 435 45.66 6.60 -15.63
CA GLY A 435 45.43 5.26 -16.19
C GLY A 435 45.95 4.14 -15.30
N SER A 436 46.49 4.43 -14.12
CA SER A 436 46.90 3.39 -13.17
C SER A 436 45.67 2.65 -12.64
N ARG A 437 45.76 1.32 -12.62
CA ARG A 437 44.69 0.43 -12.17
C ARG A 437 45.16 -0.46 -11.04
N VAL A 438 44.42 -0.47 -9.94
CA VAL A 438 44.71 -1.29 -8.77
C VAL A 438 43.52 -2.18 -8.47
N TRP A 439 43.73 -3.50 -8.46
CA TRP A 439 42.69 -4.46 -8.07
C TRP A 439 42.50 -4.44 -6.57
N VAL A 440 41.25 -4.31 -6.15
CA VAL A 440 40.86 -4.24 -4.73
C VAL A 440 39.99 -5.44 -4.35
N PHE A 441 39.39 -6.14 -5.33
CA PHE A 441 38.70 -7.41 -5.11
C PHE A 441 38.85 -8.29 -6.35
N GLY A 442 39.26 -9.55 -6.16
CA GLY A 442 39.73 -10.38 -7.29
C GLY A 442 41.07 -9.89 -7.83
N ASP A 443 41.38 -10.21 -9.08
CA ASP A 443 42.58 -9.72 -9.78
C ASP A 443 42.38 -9.66 -11.31
N GLY A 444 43.45 -9.33 -12.04
CA GLY A 444 43.44 -9.22 -13.50
C GLY A 444 43.02 -10.48 -14.25
N THR A 445 42.97 -11.62 -13.58
CA THR A 445 42.62 -12.94 -14.13
C THR A 445 41.49 -13.65 -13.37
N ALA A 446 41.30 -13.36 -12.09
CA ALA A 446 40.36 -14.05 -11.21
C ALA A 446 39.17 -13.16 -10.81
N PHE A 447 37.97 -13.67 -11.08
CA PHE A 447 36.73 -13.17 -10.50
C PHE A 447 36.44 -13.94 -9.19
N ARG A 448 35.68 -13.32 -8.29
CA ARG A 448 35.25 -13.93 -7.02
C ARG A 448 33.73 -13.84 -6.88
N PRO A 449 33.07 -14.76 -6.17
CA PRO A 449 31.63 -14.68 -5.92
C PRO A 449 31.24 -13.38 -5.24
N ILE A 450 30.12 -12.78 -5.64
CA ILE A 450 29.65 -11.50 -5.09
C ILE A 450 29.37 -11.56 -3.59
N GLY A 451 28.92 -12.71 -3.08
CA GLY A 451 28.70 -12.91 -1.64
C GLY A 451 29.94 -12.65 -0.79
N ALA A 452 31.15 -12.86 -1.34
CA ALA A 452 32.40 -12.60 -0.62
C ALA A 452 32.73 -11.11 -0.44
N LEU A 453 31.98 -10.20 -1.07
CA LEU A 453 32.04 -8.76 -0.76
C LEU A 453 31.39 -8.43 0.58
N ALA A 454 30.50 -9.27 1.11
CA ALA A 454 29.81 -9.03 2.37
C ALA A 454 30.66 -9.41 3.61
N ASP A 455 31.85 -9.99 3.41
CA ASP A 455 32.72 -10.53 4.48
C ASP A 455 33.43 -9.47 5.33
N GLY A 456 33.22 -8.18 5.03
CA GLY A 456 33.75 -7.08 5.83
C GLY A 456 34.16 -5.86 4.99
N PRO A 457 34.73 -4.83 5.64
CA PRO A 457 35.13 -3.63 4.94
C PRO A 457 36.27 -3.90 3.96
N LEU A 458 36.13 -3.41 2.73
CA LEU A 458 37.14 -3.53 1.68
C LEU A 458 37.85 -2.18 1.47
N SER A 459 39.16 -2.15 1.74
CA SER A 459 39.95 -0.94 1.47
C SER A 459 40.15 -0.75 -0.03
N LEU A 460 39.78 0.43 -0.53
CA LEU A 460 39.93 0.84 -1.92
C LEU A 460 41.19 1.70 -2.13
N GLY A 461 41.92 2.00 -1.06
CA GLY A 461 43.16 2.76 -1.07
C GLY A 461 42.99 4.22 -0.63
N ARG A 462 44.08 4.98 -0.71
CA ARG A 462 44.11 6.39 -0.31
C ARG A 462 43.55 7.27 -1.43
N LEU A 463 42.79 8.29 -1.02
CA LEU A 463 42.25 9.34 -1.87
C LEU A 463 42.71 10.70 -1.31
N ALA A 464 43.50 11.43 -2.08
CA ALA A 464 43.96 12.78 -1.73
C ALA A 464 42.78 13.78 -1.75
N SER A 465 42.99 14.97 -1.18
CA SER A 465 41.99 16.05 -1.28
C SER A 465 41.77 16.40 -2.75
N ASP A 466 40.50 16.55 -3.12
CA ASP A 466 40.03 16.81 -4.49
C ASP A 466 40.32 15.73 -5.53
N GLU A 467 40.94 14.61 -5.14
CA GLU A 467 41.22 13.49 -6.05
C GLU A 467 39.92 12.82 -6.49
N ARG A 468 39.87 12.50 -7.78
CA ARG A 468 38.81 11.71 -8.41
C ARG A 468 39.40 10.39 -8.91
N VAL A 469 38.67 9.31 -8.63
CA VAL A 469 38.97 7.97 -9.11
C VAL A 469 37.72 7.31 -9.67
N GLU A 470 37.91 6.23 -10.40
CA GLU A 470 36.84 5.40 -10.93
C GLU A 470 36.89 4.02 -10.27
N LEU A 471 35.82 3.63 -9.59
CA LEU A 471 35.62 2.25 -9.19
C LEU A 471 35.05 1.49 -10.39
N VAL A 472 35.87 0.62 -10.97
CA VAL A 472 35.47 -0.24 -12.07
C VAL A 472 35.04 -1.59 -11.52
N VAL A 473 33.77 -1.91 -11.76
CA VAL A 473 33.10 -3.17 -11.40
C VAL A 473 33.02 -4.01 -12.65
N GLU A 474 33.76 -5.11 -12.71
CA GLU A 474 33.59 -6.11 -13.76
C GLU A 474 32.87 -7.31 -13.19
N TYR A 475 31.86 -7.79 -13.90
CA TYR A 475 31.04 -8.90 -13.49
C TYR A 475 30.90 -9.92 -14.61
N ARG A 476 30.67 -11.17 -14.23
CA ARG A 476 30.35 -12.24 -15.16
C ARG A 476 29.43 -13.25 -14.50
N LEU A 477 28.60 -13.88 -15.34
CA LEU A 477 27.88 -15.09 -15.01
C LEU A 477 28.57 -16.24 -15.76
N PRO A 478 29.19 -17.22 -15.07
CA PRO A 478 29.86 -18.32 -15.75
C PRO A 478 28.94 -19.03 -16.75
N GLY A 479 29.46 -19.43 -17.91
CA GLY A 479 28.68 -20.19 -18.90
C GLY A 479 28.28 -21.59 -18.44
N SER A 480 28.86 -22.07 -17.35
CA SER A 480 28.48 -23.31 -16.67
C SER A 480 27.33 -23.14 -15.68
N THR A 481 26.89 -21.91 -15.40
CA THR A 481 25.71 -21.65 -14.59
C THR A 481 24.49 -22.19 -15.33
N GLY A 482 23.68 -23.00 -14.66
CA GLY A 482 22.49 -23.56 -15.28
C GLY A 482 21.32 -22.58 -15.29
N ASN A 483 20.16 -23.07 -15.71
CA ASN A 483 18.95 -22.24 -15.80
C ASN A 483 18.30 -21.97 -14.43
N GLU A 484 18.86 -22.47 -13.33
CA GLU A 484 18.39 -22.21 -11.97
C GLU A 484 18.47 -20.74 -11.56
N VAL A 485 19.23 -19.91 -12.27
CA VAL A 485 19.30 -18.46 -12.03
C VAL A 485 18.41 -17.67 -12.98
N GLN A 486 17.63 -18.32 -13.85
CA GLN A 486 16.80 -17.65 -14.85
C GLN A 486 15.76 -16.77 -14.15
N THR A 487 15.43 -15.59 -14.70
CA THR A 487 14.50 -14.61 -14.11
C THR A 487 14.90 -13.97 -12.77
N ASP A 488 15.81 -14.57 -12.01
CA ASP A 488 16.33 -14.01 -10.76
C ASP A 488 16.85 -12.60 -10.92
N SER A 489 16.79 -11.83 -9.85
CA SER A 489 17.41 -10.51 -9.84
C SER A 489 18.15 -10.26 -8.56
N ILE A 490 19.20 -9.45 -8.68
CA ILE A 490 19.95 -8.97 -7.52
C ILE A 490 20.02 -7.45 -7.54
N THR A 491 19.93 -6.88 -6.34
CA THR A 491 20.25 -5.48 -6.07
C THR A 491 21.43 -5.44 -5.13
N VAL A 492 22.41 -4.57 -5.42
CA VAL A 492 23.62 -4.43 -4.61
C VAL A 492 23.81 -2.98 -4.23
N ASP A 493 23.65 -2.73 -2.95
CA ASP A 493 23.86 -1.44 -2.32
C ASP A 493 25.20 -1.46 -1.58
N VAL A 494 25.99 -0.40 -1.78
CA VAL A 494 27.31 -0.27 -1.17
C VAL A 494 27.44 1.04 -0.42
N TRP A 495 28.15 0.99 0.70
CA TRP A 495 28.53 2.16 1.47
C TRP A 495 30.02 2.37 1.38
N PHE A 496 30.40 3.61 1.10
CA PHE A 496 31.77 4.06 1.09
C PHE A 496 32.00 4.92 2.33
N THR A 497 33.14 4.76 2.96
CA THR A 497 33.61 5.63 4.05
C THR A 497 34.97 6.17 3.67
N LEU A 498 35.17 7.47 3.87
CA LEU A 498 36.47 8.09 3.83
C LEU A 498 36.90 8.38 5.27
N SER A 499 37.83 7.59 5.80
CA SER A 499 38.42 7.84 7.12
C SER A 499 39.68 8.68 6.96
N GLY A 500 39.76 9.80 7.68
CA GLY A 500 40.97 10.64 7.72
C GLY A 500 42.20 9.83 8.12
N ALA A 501 43.38 10.26 7.66
CA ALA A 501 44.59 9.85 8.35
C ALA A 501 44.57 10.55 9.71
N ASP A 502 44.68 9.79 10.81
CA ASP A 502 45.07 10.40 12.08
C ASP A 502 46.38 11.18 11.81
N ASP A 503 46.38 12.49 12.07
CA ASP A 503 47.59 13.32 12.04
C ASP A 503 48.57 12.92 13.14
#